data_AF-A0AAD5SR39-F1
#
_entry.id   AF-A0AAD5SR39-F1
#
_cell.length_a   1.000
_cell.length_b   1.000
_cell.length_c   1.000
_cell.angle_alpha   90.00
_cell.angle_beta   90.00
_cell.angle_gamma   90.00
#
_symmetry.space_group_name_H-M   'P 1'
#
loop_
_entity.id
_entity.type
_entity.pdbx_description
1 polymer ?
#
loop_
_entity_poly.entity_id
_entity_poly.type
_entity_poly.pdbx_seq_one_letter_code
_entity_poly.pdbx_strand_id
1 'polypeptide(L)'
;MSLKAEVTAWSDALASFDEQDFQQARNIFTTIATSAKIHFNIAQTFFNEERQEEAIAALTRAIGCDGFLAVAYFQRGAASYNSNNLENSILDLDAALIRFRGNPFIDYTQLGLNYKLYACEIHFNRGLAWAAMGDWYRARQDFETAVRERPDDDEFRIMDEAVKLGDRAPEYLPPFEVPRDLVYRPPDAKVKNSAKKDFLGSAKVVASIEATDTFAGFSGKQLKMTTLGRTRSESDVTTRSPTLIREKSLPTTIPSLPRPGLEANPLPSPKSALSEGGQVPRPTPPKGMRNYQMPPIPPRTSSTAESLSSDSSSSRSWFNPDQFKVKCHHIDTRMLLVSSSVTFRDLQQRIHSKFKEDRRLKLKYKDEAQSLVLLTDDEDLNIALDCAGIRRDSLTSSDRLELWCFVDM
;
A
#
# COMPACT_ATOMS: atom_id res chain seq x y z
N MET A 1 16.71 -0.08 19.56
CA MET A 1 17.47 -1.31 19.22
C MET A 1 18.11 -1.12 17.84
N SER A 2 19.25 -1.77 17.58
CA SER A 2 19.84 -1.77 16.22
C SER A 2 19.02 -2.69 15.30
N LEU A 3 18.90 -2.34 14.02
CA LEU A 3 18.18 -3.15 13.01
C LEU A 3 18.65 -4.61 13.01
N LYS A 4 19.94 -4.84 13.20
CA LYS A 4 20.49 -6.20 13.29
C LYS A 4 19.97 -6.96 14.51
N ALA A 5 19.92 -6.31 15.66
CA ALA A 5 19.42 -6.91 16.90
C ALA A 5 17.92 -7.26 16.79
N GLU A 6 17.15 -6.41 16.11
CA GLU A 6 15.73 -6.65 15.84
C GLU A 6 15.51 -7.85 14.92
N VAL A 7 16.27 -7.96 13.81
CA VAL A 7 16.16 -9.09 12.88
C VAL A 7 16.57 -10.41 13.55
N THR A 8 17.60 -10.41 14.39
CA THR A 8 18.01 -11.60 15.15
C THR A 8 16.96 -11.99 16.20
N ALA A 9 16.47 -11.03 16.98
CA ALA A 9 15.39 -11.33 17.93
C ALA A 9 14.11 -11.83 17.22
N TRP A 10 13.80 -11.29 16.04
CA TRP A 10 12.68 -11.79 15.25
C TRP A 10 12.92 -13.24 14.78
N SER A 11 14.11 -13.57 14.26
CA SER A 11 14.41 -14.96 13.87
C SER A 11 14.35 -15.92 15.06
N ASP A 12 14.83 -15.50 16.23
CA ASP A 12 14.80 -16.32 17.44
C ASP A 12 13.36 -16.55 17.91
N ALA A 13 12.51 -15.52 17.86
CA ALA A 13 11.08 -15.63 18.17
C ALA A 13 10.35 -16.58 17.21
N LEU A 14 10.72 -16.57 15.93
CA LEU A 14 10.15 -17.49 14.93
C LEU A 14 10.60 -18.93 15.15
N ALA A 15 11.85 -19.15 15.59
CA ALA A 15 12.30 -20.49 15.94
C ALA A 15 11.48 -21.04 17.12
N SER A 16 11.28 -20.27 18.19
CA SER A 16 10.40 -20.66 19.29
C SER A 16 8.94 -20.88 18.84
N PHE A 17 8.44 -20.08 17.90
CA PHE A 17 7.11 -20.24 17.34
C PHE A 17 6.97 -21.55 16.56
N ASP A 18 7.96 -21.87 15.72
CA ASP A 18 8.01 -23.11 14.93
C ASP A 18 8.15 -24.36 15.84
N GLU A 19 8.79 -24.20 17.01
CA GLU A 19 8.86 -25.20 18.09
C GLU A 19 7.58 -25.28 18.95
N GLN A 20 6.55 -24.47 18.66
CA GLN A 20 5.30 -24.34 19.42
C GLN A 20 5.47 -23.79 20.86
N ASP A 21 6.63 -23.21 21.20
CA ASP A 21 6.78 -22.43 22.43
C ASP A 21 6.28 -20.99 22.21
N PHE A 22 4.95 -20.86 22.20
CA PHE A 22 4.28 -19.59 21.97
C PHE A 22 4.55 -18.55 23.08
N GLN A 23 4.80 -19.00 24.31
CA GLN A 23 5.13 -18.13 25.44
C GLN A 23 6.49 -17.44 25.22
N GLN A 24 7.51 -18.23 24.92
CA GLN A 24 8.85 -17.70 24.65
C GLN A 24 8.84 -16.82 23.41
N ALA A 25 8.20 -17.27 22.32
CA ALA A 25 8.07 -16.50 21.09
C ALA A 25 7.44 -15.12 21.36
N ARG A 26 6.36 -15.06 22.13
CA ARG A 26 5.72 -13.79 22.52
C ARG A 26 6.58 -12.88 23.35
N ASN A 27 7.30 -13.42 24.32
CA ASN A 27 8.17 -12.62 25.17
C ASN A 27 9.20 -11.90 24.30
N ILE A 28 9.81 -12.62 23.36
CA ILE A 28 10.76 -12.04 22.40
C ILE A 28 10.06 -11.04 21.48
N PHE A 29 8.92 -11.39 20.85
CA PHE A 29 8.17 -10.48 19.98
C PHE A 29 7.78 -9.18 20.68
N THR A 30 7.39 -9.24 21.95
CA THR A 30 7.01 -8.07 22.74
C THR A 30 8.18 -7.11 22.92
N THR A 31 9.41 -7.61 23.02
CA THR A 31 10.62 -6.75 23.10
C THR A 31 10.89 -5.97 21.80
N ILE A 32 10.41 -6.48 20.66
CA ILE A 32 10.60 -5.91 19.31
C ILE A 32 9.29 -5.40 18.70
N ALA A 33 8.25 -5.19 19.50
CA ALA A 33 6.91 -4.83 19.03
C ALA A 33 6.81 -3.36 18.57
N THR A 34 7.50 -3.05 17.46
CA THR A 34 7.58 -1.71 16.85
C THR A 34 6.75 -1.61 15.57
N SER A 35 6.47 -2.74 14.93
CA SER A 35 5.82 -2.83 13.62
C SER A 35 4.49 -3.58 13.70
N ALA A 36 3.56 -3.21 12.81
CA ALA A 36 2.29 -3.91 12.66
C ALA A 36 2.45 -5.42 12.42
N LYS A 37 3.49 -5.83 11.68
CA LYS A 37 3.79 -7.24 11.40
C LYS A 37 4.13 -8.04 12.66
N ILE A 38 4.90 -7.44 13.57
CA ILE A 38 5.26 -8.07 14.84
C ILE A 38 4.04 -8.18 15.74
N HIS A 39 3.22 -7.12 15.82
CA HIS A 39 1.95 -7.19 16.55
C HIS A 39 0.99 -8.23 15.98
N PHE A 40 0.96 -8.40 14.66
CA PHE A 40 0.20 -9.48 14.01
C PHE A 40 0.74 -10.86 14.43
N ASN A 41 2.07 -11.06 14.46
CA ASN A 41 2.65 -12.32 14.94
C ASN A 41 2.32 -12.59 16.42
N ILE A 42 2.32 -11.55 17.26
CA ILE A 42 1.86 -11.65 18.65
C ILE A 42 0.38 -12.07 18.70
N ALA A 43 -0.47 -11.55 17.82
CA ALA A 43 -1.86 -12.01 17.75
C ALA A 43 -1.94 -13.50 17.37
N GLN A 44 -1.17 -13.96 16.37
CA GLN A 44 -1.12 -15.37 15.97
C GLN A 44 -0.70 -16.31 17.11
N THR A 45 0.26 -15.91 17.95
CA THR A 45 0.60 -16.69 19.15
C THR A 45 -0.54 -16.76 20.17
N PHE A 46 -1.33 -15.69 20.34
CA PHE A 46 -2.51 -15.73 21.21
C PHE A 46 -3.63 -16.60 20.64
N PHE A 47 -3.83 -16.59 19.32
CA PHE A 47 -4.77 -17.50 18.66
C PHE A 47 -4.37 -18.97 18.84
N ASN A 48 -3.07 -19.31 18.76
CA ASN A 48 -2.62 -20.68 19.04
C ASN A 48 -2.89 -21.11 20.50
N GLU A 49 -2.91 -20.17 21.45
CA GLU A 49 -3.26 -20.42 22.85
C GLU A 49 -4.75 -20.23 23.16
N GLU A 50 -5.62 -20.04 22.16
CA GLU A 50 -7.06 -19.80 22.31
C GLU A 50 -7.42 -18.54 23.14
N ARG A 51 -6.48 -17.62 23.31
CA ARG A 51 -6.65 -16.36 24.05
C ARG A 51 -7.15 -15.25 23.14
N GLN A 52 -8.43 -15.37 22.76
CA GLN A 52 -9.07 -14.54 21.74
C GLN A 52 -9.04 -13.04 22.04
N GLU A 53 -9.36 -12.62 23.27
CA GLU A 53 -9.43 -11.21 23.65
C GLU A 53 -8.08 -10.51 23.54
N GLU A 54 -7.01 -11.20 23.95
CA GLU A 54 -5.64 -10.69 23.87
C GLU A 54 -5.13 -10.64 22.44
N ALA A 55 -5.56 -11.60 21.60
CA ALA A 55 -5.30 -11.56 20.16
C ALA A 55 -5.94 -10.32 19.51
N ILE A 56 -7.20 -10.01 19.84
CA ILE A 56 -7.91 -8.80 19.37
C ILE A 56 -7.19 -7.52 19.83
N ALA A 57 -6.69 -7.48 21.07
CA ALA A 57 -5.91 -6.36 21.57
C ALA A 57 -4.56 -6.21 20.83
N ALA A 58 -3.89 -7.32 20.52
CA ALA A 58 -2.67 -7.31 19.70
C ALA A 58 -2.91 -6.83 18.27
N LEU A 59 -4.00 -7.28 17.62
CA LEU A 59 -4.41 -6.79 16.29
C LEU A 59 -4.78 -5.32 16.29
N THR A 60 -5.43 -4.85 17.35
CA THR A 60 -5.73 -3.41 17.52
C THR A 60 -4.46 -2.58 17.56
N ARG A 61 -3.40 -3.06 18.24
CA ARG A 61 -2.09 -2.43 18.20
C ARG A 61 -1.46 -2.51 16.80
N ALA A 62 -1.60 -3.63 16.09
CA ALA A 62 -1.12 -3.76 14.72
C ALA A 62 -1.75 -2.71 13.77
N ILE A 63 -3.07 -2.54 13.85
CA ILE A 63 -3.83 -1.54 13.08
C ILE A 63 -3.42 -0.11 13.48
N GLY A 64 -3.14 0.13 14.76
CA GLY A 64 -2.60 1.41 15.24
C GLY A 64 -1.24 1.76 14.63
N CYS A 65 -0.41 0.75 14.36
CA CYS A 65 0.87 0.92 13.66
C CYS A 65 0.71 1.08 12.14
N ASP A 66 -0.21 0.33 11.52
CA ASP A 66 -0.49 0.39 10.08
C ASP A 66 -2.01 0.29 9.81
N GLY A 67 -2.64 1.45 9.57
CA GLY A 67 -4.07 1.54 9.27
C GLY A 67 -4.47 1.06 7.86
N PHE A 68 -3.51 0.66 7.02
CA PHE A 68 -3.76 0.09 5.69
C PHE A 68 -3.57 -1.43 5.66
N LEU A 69 -3.21 -2.06 6.77
CA LEU A 69 -3.01 -3.51 6.87
C LEU A 69 -4.34 -4.27 6.86
N ALA A 70 -4.88 -4.56 5.67
CA ALA A 70 -6.20 -5.17 5.50
C ALA A 70 -6.35 -6.53 6.21
N VAL A 71 -5.32 -7.39 6.17
CA VAL A 71 -5.33 -8.69 6.87
C VAL A 71 -5.48 -8.57 8.39
N ALA A 72 -5.00 -7.48 9.01
CA ALA A 72 -5.20 -7.27 10.44
C ALA A 72 -6.66 -6.92 10.78
N TYR A 73 -7.32 -6.11 9.95
CA TYR A 73 -8.76 -5.86 10.06
C TYR A 73 -9.57 -7.14 9.84
N PHE A 74 -9.26 -7.89 8.77
CA PHE A 74 -9.92 -9.16 8.48
C PHE A 74 -9.82 -10.15 9.63
N GLN A 75 -8.60 -10.40 10.14
CA GLN A 75 -8.38 -11.33 11.25
C GLN A 75 -9.05 -10.85 12.54
N ARG A 76 -9.08 -9.53 12.80
CA ARG A 76 -9.76 -8.96 13.97
C ARG A 76 -11.28 -9.07 13.84
N GLY A 77 -11.81 -8.90 12.63
CA GLY A 77 -13.22 -9.06 12.33
C GLY A 77 -13.69 -10.51 12.48
N ALA A 78 -12.93 -11.47 11.95
CA ALA A 78 -13.19 -12.90 12.15
C ALA A 78 -13.09 -13.27 13.64
N ALA A 79 -12.07 -12.75 14.33
CA ALA A 79 -11.92 -12.98 15.76
C ALA A 79 -13.09 -12.43 16.59
N SER A 80 -13.58 -11.25 16.24
CA SER A 80 -14.72 -10.60 16.89
C SER A 80 -16.03 -11.33 16.62
N TYR A 81 -16.20 -11.92 15.43
CA TYR A 81 -17.34 -12.79 15.10
C TYR A 81 -17.38 -14.00 16.05
N ASN A 82 -16.24 -14.68 16.24
CA ASN A 82 -16.15 -15.82 17.16
C ASN A 82 -16.41 -15.43 18.62
N SER A 83 -16.08 -14.20 19.01
CA SER A 83 -16.43 -13.64 20.32
C SER A 83 -17.90 -13.16 20.41
N ASN A 84 -18.73 -13.46 19.41
CA ASN A 84 -20.13 -13.02 19.28
C ASN A 84 -20.31 -11.49 19.29
N ASN A 85 -19.26 -10.74 18.95
CA ASN A 85 -19.30 -9.30 18.80
C ASN A 85 -19.51 -8.92 17.33
N LEU A 86 -20.73 -9.17 16.85
CA LEU A 86 -21.09 -9.10 15.43
C LEU A 86 -20.96 -7.67 14.86
N GLU A 87 -21.32 -6.65 15.62
CA GLU A 87 -21.22 -5.25 15.19
C GLU A 87 -19.77 -4.84 14.89
N ASN A 88 -18.85 -5.12 15.82
CA ASN A 88 -17.43 -4.84 15.61
C ASN A 88 -16.84 -5.68 14.49
N SER A 89 -17.29 -6.94 14.34
CA SER A 89 -16.89 -7.80 13.22
C SER A 89 -17.21 -7.16 11.88
N ILE A 90 -18.46 -6.71 11.67
CA ILE A 90 -18.91 -6.06 10.44
C ILE A 90 -18.10 -4.79 10.16
N LEU A 91 -17.87 -3.95 11.17
CA LEU A 91 -17.09 -2.71 11.02
C LEU A 91 -15.66 -2.99 10.55
N ASP A 92 -15.02 -4.03 11.09
CA ASP A 92 -13.67 -4.42 10.70
C ASP A 92 -13.61 -5.02 9.30
N LEU A 93 -14.59 -5.85 8.94
CA LEU A 93 -14.68 -6.44 7.60
C LEU A 93 -14.97 -5.38 6.52
N ASP A 94 -15.82 -4.40 6.82
CA ASP A 94 -16.03 -3.21 5.99
C ASP A 94 -14.74 -2.41 5.82
N ALA A 95 -14.03 -2.17 6.92
CA ALA A 95 -12.74 -1.49 6.88
C ALA A 95 -11.74 -2.26 6.00
N ALA A 96 -11.66 -3.59 6.13
CA ALA A 96 -10.80 -4.43 5.31
C ALA A 96 -11.11 -4.29 3.80
N LEU A 97 -12.39 -4.39 3.39
CA LEU A 97 -12.82 -4.21 2.00
C LEU A 97 -12.46 -2.81 1.44
N ILE A 98 -12.56 -1.76 2.26
CA ILE A 98 -12.14 -0.41 1.83
C ILE A 98 -10.63 -0.39 1.50
N ARG A 99 -9.80 -1.14 2.23
CA ARG A 99 -8.35 -1.18 2.01
C ARG A 99 -7.96 -1.97 0.76
N PHE A 100 -8.82 -2.87 0.30
CA PHE A 100 -8.66 -3.57 -0.98
C PHE A 100 -8.78 -2.63 -2.18
N ARG A 101 -9.49 -1.51 -2.05
CA ARG A 101 -9.65 -0.50 -3.13
C ARG A 101 -10.17 -1.10 -4.44
N GLY A 102 -11.01 -2.14 -4.34
CA GLY A 102 -11.58 -2.85 -5.48
C GLY A 102 -10.66 -3.88 -6.14
N ASN A 103 -9.49 -4.18 -5.56
CA ASN A 103 -8.71 -5.34 -5.97
C ASN A 103 -9.40 -6.64 -5.53
N PRO A 104 -9.32 -7.73 -6.31
CA PRO A 104 -9.94 -9.01 -5.94
C PRO A 104 -9.19 -9.73 -4.82
N PHE A 105 -7.88 -9.51 -4.68
CA PHE A 105 -7.06 -10.10 -3.62
C PHE A 105 -5.84 -9.24 -3.29
N ILE A 106 -5.25 -9.47 -2.12
CA ILE A 106 -3.95 -8.95 -1.72
C ILE A 106 -3.03 -10.13 -1.40
N ASP A 107 -1.88 -10.17 -2.10
CA ASP A 107 -0.83 -11.16 -1.86
C ASP A 107 0.18 -10.64 -0.83
N TYR A 108 0.24 -11.27 0.34
CA TYR A 108 1.13 -10.86 1.43
C TYR A 108 2.50 -11.55 1.39
N THR A 109 2.75 -12.46 0.43
CA THR A 109 4.02 -13.21 0.32
C THR A 109 5.23 -12.27 0.25
N GLN A 110 5.09 -11.18 -0.49
CA GLN A 110 6.11 -10.14 -0.65
C GLN A 110 6.44 -9.40 0.65
N LEU A 111 5.48 -9.35 1.58
CA LEU A 111 5.64 -8.71 2.88
C LEU A 111 6.18 -9.68 3.95
N GLY A 112 6.33 -10.96 3.60
CA GLY A 112 6.85 -12.01 4.46
C GLY A 112 5.78 -12.90 5.09
N LEU A 113 4.51 -12.77 4.73
CA LEU A 113 3.43 -13.67 5.18
C LEU A 113 2.96 -14.49 3.98
N ASN A 114 3.12 -15.81 4.02
CA ASN A 114 2.74 -16.69 2.92
C ASN A 114 1.21 -16.92 2.86
N TYR A 115 0.47 -15.87 2.57
CA TYR A 115 -0.99 -15.86 2.57
C TYR A 115 -1.53 -14.88 1.52
N LYS A 116 -2.58 -15.30 0.81
CA LYS A 116 -3.34 -14.45 -0.12
C LYS A 116 -4.72 -14.26 0.47
N LEU A 117 -5.08 -13.01 0.73
CA LEU A 117 -6.40 -12.68 1.22
C LEU A 117 -7.28 -12.25 0.04
N TYR A 118 -8.38 -12.95 -0.18
CA TYR A 118 -9.34 -12.63 -1.22
C TYR A 118 -10.49 -11.77 -0.69
N ALA A 119 -11.02 -10.89 -1.55
CA ALA A 119 -12.17 -10.04 -1.21
C ALA A 119 -13.42 -10.89 -0.93
N CYS A 120 -13.59 -12.01 -1.65
CA CYS A 120 -14.70 -12.94 -1.46
C CYS A 120 -14.74 -13.55 -0.05
N GLU A 121 -13.59 -13.81 0.58
CA GLU A 121 -13.53 -14.28 1.99
C GLU A 121 -14.09 -13.22 2.94
N ILE A 122 -13.76 -11.95 2.70
CA ILE A 122 -14.22 -10.84 3.54
C ILE A 122 -15.73 -10.65 3.36
N HIS A 123 -16.24 -10.71 2.13
CA HIS A 123 -17.67 -10.69 1.84
C HIS A 123 -18.40 -11.85 2.51
N PHE A 124 -17.86 -13.07 2.42
CA PHE A 124 -18.44 -14.24 3.07
C PHE A 124 -18.51 -14.07 4.60
N ASN A 125 -17.41 -13.65 5.24
CA ASN A 125 -17.39 -13.42 6.68
C ASN A 125 -18.37 -12.31 7.10
N ARG A 126 -18.49 -11.25 6.30
CA ARG A 126 -19.44 -10.16 6.58
C ARG A 126 -20.89 -10.64 6.41
N GLY A 127 -21.13 -11.49 5.42
CA GLY A 127 -22.41 -12.15 5.22
C GLY A 127 -22.80 -13.04 6.39
N LEU A 128 -21.85 -13.82 6.94
CA LEU A 128 -22.07 -14.62 8.15
C LEU A 128 -22.43 -13.73 9.35
N ALA A 129 -21.71 -12.62 9.55
CA ALA A 129 -22.00 -11.69 10.62
C ALA A 129 -23.39 -11.03 10.49
N TRP A 130 -23.80 -10.65 9.28
CA TRP A 130 -25.16 -10.14 9.02
C TRP A 130 -26.24 -11.20 9.26
N ALA A 131 -26.01 -12.44 8.82
CA ALA A 131 -26.94 -13.55 9.04
C ALA A 131 -27.10 -13.84 10.53
N ALA A 132 -26.00 -13.85 11.29
CA ALA A 132 -26.02 -14.03 12.74
C ALA A 132 -26.74 -12.87 13.47
N MET A 133 -26.72 -11.67 12.89
CA MET A 133 -27.47 -10.50 13.39
C MET A 133 -28.96 -10.53 13.00
N GLY A 134 -29.36 -11.44 12.10
CA GLY A 134 -30.71 -11.57 11.58
C GLY A 134 -31.04 -10.71 10.34
N ASP A 135 -30.07 -9.95 9.81
CA ASP A 135 -30.25 -9.20 8.55
C ASP A 135 -29.92 -10.10 7.35
N TRP A 136 -30.89 -10.96 7.03
CA TRP A 136 -30.77 -11.92 5.93
C TRP A 136 -30.60 -11.26 4.56
N TYR A 137 -31.17 -10.07 4.34
CA TYR A 137 -31.10 -9.41 3.05
C TYR A 137 -29.66 -9.00 2.70
N ARG A 138 -28.96 -8.37 3.66
CA ARG A 138 -27.55 -7.99 3.49
C ARG A 138 -26.66 -9.22 3.41
N ALA A 139 -26.93 -10.23 4.25
CA ALA A 139 -26.18 -11.48 4.24
C ALA A 139 -26.22 -12.16 2.86
N ARG A 140 -27.41 -12.30 2.26
CA ARG A 140 -27.57 -12.88 0.92
C ARG A 140 -26.77 -12.11 -0.13
N GLN A 141 -26.84 -10.78 -0.11
CA GLN A 141 -26.09 -9.95 -1.07
C GLN A 141 -24.58 -10.17 -0.96
N ASP A 142 -24.07 -10.30 0.27
CA ASP A 142 -22.67 -10.58 0.53
C ASP A 142 -22.26 -11.98 0.09
N PHE A 143 -23.08 -13.01 0.39
CA PHE A 143 -22.82 -14.37 -0.07
C PHE A 143 -22.83 -14.49 -1.59
N GLU A 144 -23.79 -13.86 -2.27
CA GLU A 144 -23.83 -13.83 -3.74
C GLU A 144 -22.63 -13.10 -4.35
N THR A 145 -22.13 -12.07 -3.66
CA THR A 145 -20.92 -11.35 -4.08
C THR A 145 -19.68 -12.20 -3.88
N ALA A 146 -19.56 -12.90 -2.75
CA ALA A 146 -18.49 -13.84 -2.50
C ALA A 146 -18.43 -14.95 -3.56
N VAL A 147 -19.58 -15.56 -3.89
CA VAL A 147 -19.67 -16.60 -4.95
C VAL A 147 -19.31 -16.04 -6.33
N ARG A 148 -19.63 -14.78 -6.62
CA ARG A 148 -19.28 -14.13 -7.89
C ARG A 148 -17.79 -13.83 -8.01
N GLU A 149 -17.13 -13.50 -6.91
CA GLU A 149 -15.73 -13.06 -6.93
C GLU A 149 -14.74 -14.18 -6.57
N ARG A 150 -15.23 -15.35 -6.15
CA ARG A 150 -14.36 -16.44 -5.72
C ARG A 150 -13.49 -16.99 -6.86
N PRO A 151 -12.23 -17.33 -6.56
CA PRO A 151 -11.44 -18.20 -7.42
C PRO A 151 -12.09 -19.58 -7.60
N ASP A 152 -11.69 -20.27 -8.66
CA ASP A 152 -12.05 -21.67 -8.88
C ASP A 152 -11.12 -22.57 -8.05
N ASP A 153 -11.39 -22.61 -6.75
CA ASP A 153 -10.70 -23.46 -5.76
C ASP A 153 -11.73 -24.14 -4.87
N ASP A 154 -11.45 -25.37 -4.46
CA ASP A 154 -12.31 -26.19 -3.60
C ASP A 154 -12.50 -25.55 -2.22
N GLU A 155 -11.51 -24.79 -1.73
CA GLU A 155 -11.59 -24.07 -0.44
C GLU A 155 -12.74 -23.06 -0.38
N PHE A 156 -13.16 -22.51 -1.53
CA PHE A 156 -14.23 -21.51 -1.62
C PHE A 156 -15.62 -22.12 -1.86
N ARG A 157 -15.73 -23.45 -1.98
CA ARG A 157 -17.01 -24.13 -2.21
C ARG A 157 -18.01 -23.89 -1.07
N ILE A 158 -17.53 -23.62 0.15
CA ILE A 158 -18.38 -23.28 1.30
C ILE A 158 -19.24 -22.03 1.05
N MET A 159 -18.82 -21.14 0.15
CA MET A 159 -19.59 -19.94 -0.21
C MET A 159 -20.88 -20.29 -0.95
N ASP A 160 -20.85 -21.32 -1.81
CA ASP A 160 -22.06 -21.82 -2.48
C ASP A 160 -23.03 -22.46 -1.48
N GLU A 161 -22.51 -23.07 -0.41
CA GLU A 161 -23.30 -23.64 0.67
C GLU A 161 -23.96 -22.56 1.53
N ALA A 162 -23.27 -21.44 1.81
CA ALA A 162 -23.85 -20.32 2.53
C ALA A 162 -25.08 -19.73 1.83
N VAL A 163 -25.03 -19.59 0.49
CA VAL A 163 -26.19 -19.13 -0.29
C VAL A 163 -27.40 -20.08 -0.14
N LYS A 164 -27.16 -21.39 -0.05
CA LYS A 164 -28.21 -22.42 0.09
C LYS A 164 -28.78 -22.46 1.50
N LEU A 165 -27.92 -22.40 2.52
CA LEU A 165 -28.31 -22.44 3.94
C LEU A 165 -29.00 -21.15 4.38
N GLY A 166 -28.60 -20.05 3.78
CA GLY A 166 -29.15 -18.73 3.99
C GLY A 166 -29.03 -18.20 5.41
N ASP A 167 -30.16 -17.92 6.06
CA ASP A 167 -30.19 -17.40 7.43
C ASP A 167 -29.57 -18.37 8.44
N ARG A 168 -29.58 -19.67 8.13
CA ARG A 168 -28.98 -20.72 8.96
C ARG A 168 -27.49 -20.94 8.70
N ALA A 169 -26.87 -20.20 7.77
CA ALA A 169 -25.44 -20.35 7.48
C ALA A 169 -24.52 -20.27 8.72
N PRO A 170 -24.73 -19.34 9.68
CA PRO A 170 -23.92 -19.25 10.90
C PRO A 170 -23.94 -20.51 11.78
N GLU A 171 -24.97 -21.36 11.68
CA GLU A 171 -25.09 -22.58 12.48
C GLU A 171 -24.17 -23.71 11.99
N TYR A 172 -23.78 -23.67 10.71
CA TYR A 172 -23.11 -24.78 10.04
C TYR A 172 -21.75 -24.42 9.44
N LEU A 173 -21.51 -23.13 9.15
CA LEU A 173 -20.31 -22.68 8.45
C LEU A 173 -19.45 -21.80 9.35
N PRO A 174 -18.15 -22.11 9.50
CA PRO A 174 -17.21 -21.25 10.18
C PRO A 174 -16.80 -20.05 9.30
N PRO A 175 -16.39 -18.92 9.90
CA PRO A 175 -15.77 -17.84 9.15
C PRO A 175 -14.39 -18.27 8.62
N PHE A 176 -13.95 -17.63 7.53
CA PHE A 176 -12.56 -17.72 7.09
C PHE A 176 -11.65 -16.99 8.07
N GLU A 177 -10.49 -17.59 8.35
CA GLU A 177 -9.45 -17.03 9.22
C GLU A 177 -8.09 -17.28 8.58
N VAL A 178 -7.12 -16.42 8.90
CA VAL A 178 -5.73 -16.71 8.57
C VAL A 178 -5.29 -17.95 9.37
N PRO A 179 -4.78 -19.00 8.71
CA PRO A 179 -4.25 -20.18 9.38
C PRO A 179 -3.25 -19.81 10.50
N ARG A 180 -3.35 -20.49 11.63
CA ARG A 180 -2.68 -20.10 12.88
C ARG A 180 -1.16 -20.31 12.84
N ASP A 181 -0.69 -21.16 11.93
CA ASP A 181 0.72 -21.43 11.65
C ASP A 181 1.38 -20.35 10.76
N LEU A 182 0.57 -19.52 10.09
CA LEU A 182 1.08 -18.48 9.21
C LEU A 182 1.40 -17.19 10.00
N VAL A 183 2.66 -16.79 9.93
CA VAL A 183 3.20 -15.58 10.56
C VAL A 183 4.08 -14.81 9.58
N TYR A 184 4.25 -13.50 9.82
CA TYR A 184 5.20 -12.69 9.08
C TYR A 184 6.64 -13.12 9.41
N ARG A 185 7.43 -13.37 8.36
CA ARG A 185 8.86 -13.69 8.44
C ARG A 185 9.71 -12.58 7.80
N PRO A 186 10.88 -12.27 8.36
CA PRO A 186 11.80 -11.32 7.73
C PRO A 186 12.35 -11.91 6.43
N PRO A 187 12.68 -11.08 5.41
CA PRO A 187 13.28 -11.57 4.17
C PRO A 187 14.59 -12.31 4.41
N ASP A 188 14.78 -13.47 3.76
CA ASP A 188 15.97 -14.31 3.90
C ASP A 188 17.28 -13.55 3.66
N ALA A 189 17.28 -12.61 2.72
CA ALA A 189 18.44 -11.77 2.44
C ALA A 189 18.86 -10.93 3.66
N LYS A 190 17.90 -10.41 4.44
CA LYS A 190 18.18 -9.63 5.66
C LYS A 190 18.69 -10.53 6.78
N VAL A 191 18.16 -11.74 6.90
CA VAL A 191 18.63 -12.73 7.86
C VAL A 191 20.06 -13.15 7.55
N LYS A 192 20.38 -13.49 6.29
CA LYS A 192 21.73 -13.87 5.86
C LYS A 192 22.76 -12.74 6.04
N ASN A 193 22.37 -11.50 5.72
CA ASN A 193 23.24 -10.33 5.90
C ASN A 193 23.41 -9.90 7.36
N SER A 194 22.62 -10.44 8.28
CA SER A 194 22.77 -10.15 9.71
C SER A 194 24.03 -10.81 10.29
N ALA A 195 24.53 -11.92 9.72
CA ALA A 195 25.77 -12.55 10.15
C ALA A 195 26.96 -11.58 9.98
N LYS A 196 27.90 -11.55 10.94
CA LYS A 196 29.12 -10.74 10.80
C LYS A 196 29.92 -11.30 9.62
N LYS A 197 30.05 -10.51 8.55
CA LYS A 197 30.90 -10.83 7.42
C LYS A 197 32.20 -10.06 7.58
N ASP A 198 33.32 -10.78 7.69
CA ASP A 198 34.64 -10.18 7.79
C ASP A 198 35.08 -9.68 6.42
N PHE A 199 34.72 -8.44 6.10
CA PHE A 199 35.06 -7.80 4.82
C PHE A 199 36.53 -7.38 4.72
N LEU A 200 37.22 -7.26 5.85
CA LEU A 200 38.58 -6.73 5.93
C LEU A 200 39.66 -7.84 5.93
N GLY A 201 39.25 -9.11 6.09
CA GLY A 201 40.16 -10.22 6.36
C GLY A 201 40.92 -10.07 7.68
N SER A 202 41.67 -11.10 8.08
CA SER A 202 42.66 -10.94 9.14
C SER A 202 43.81 -10.08 8.59
N ALA A 203 43.98 -8.87 9.12
CA ALA A 203 45.08 -7.99 8.71
C ALA A 203 46.42 -8.71 8.93
N LYS A 204 47.06 -9.16 7.86
CA LYS A 204 48.41 -9.74 7.91
C LYS A 204 49.39 -8.59 7.98
N VAL A 205 49.95 -8.35 9.16
CA VAL A 205 51.04 -7.39 9.34
C VAL A 205 52.27 -7.93 8.61
N VAL A 206 52.61 -7.32 7.48
CA VAL A 206 53.88 -7.58 6.77
C VAL A 206 54.92 -6.66 7.39
N ALA A 207 55.68 -7.16 8.35
CA ALA A 207 56.86 -6.46 8.85
C ALA A 207 57.98 -6.58 7.80
N SER A 208 58.63 -5.47 7.47
CA SER A 208 59.82 -5.46 6.63
C SER A 208 60.96 -6.21 7.33
N ILE A 209 61.64 -7.08 6.58
CA ILE A 209 62.76 -7.91 7.07
C ILE A 209 64.07 -7.11 7.14
N GLU A 210 64.13 -5.96 6.48
CA GLU A 210 65.32 -5.12 6.44
C GLU A 210 65.44 -4.24 7.68
N ALA A 211 66.56 -4.36 8.40
CA ALA A 211 66.87 -3.59 9.62
C ALA A 211 66.93 -2.06 9.40
N THR A 212 66.95 -1.59 8.15
CA THR A 212 66.94 -0.17 7.79
C THR A 212 65.54 0.43 7.70
N ASP A 213 64.50 -0.40 7.63
CA ASP A 213 63.12 0.05 7.44
C ASP A 213 62.39 0.22 8.78
N THR A 214 62.94 1.10 9.62
CA THR A 214 62.42 1.39 10.97
C THR A 214 61.20 2.34 10.97
N PHE A 215 60.60 2.61 9.81
CA PHE A 215 59.51 3.58 9.67
C PHE A 215 58.18 2.93 9.25
N ALA A 216 57.34 2.62 10.24
CA ALA A 216 55.95 2.21 10.02
C ALA A 216 55.01 3.43 9.94
N GLY A 217 55.11 4.23 8.87
CA GLY A 217 54.28 5.42 8.70
C GLY A 217 53.93 5.75 7.24
N PHE A 218 52.92 6.62 7.04
CA PHE A 218 52.55 7.11 5.71
C PHE A 218 53.70 7.93 5.10
N SER A 219 54.28 7.45 3.99
CA SER A 219 55.45 7.99 3.30
C SER A 219 55.34 9.48 2.96
N GLY A 220 54.12 10.00 2.75
CA GLY A 220 53.88 11.44 2.56
C GLY A 220 54.28 12.31 3.77
N LYS A 221 54.27 11.75 4.99
CA LYS A 221 54.70 12.45 6.20
C LYS A 221 56.23 12.54 6.30
N GLN A 222 56.94 11.54 5.79
CA GLN A 222 58.40 11.53 5.69
C GLN A 222 58.88 12.55 4.65
N LEU A 223 58.25 12.56 3.48
CA LEU A 223 58.53 13.53 2.42
C LEU A 223 58.30 14.98 2.88
N LYS A 224 57.27 15.21 3.71
CA LYS A 224 57.00 16.54 4.28
C LYS A 224 58.03 16.97 5.33
N MET A 225 58.60 16.03 6.08
CA MET A 225 59.71 16.27 7.03
C MET A 225 61.03 16.56 6.31
N THR A 226 61.28 15.93 5.15
CA THR A 226 62.52 16.13 4.37
C THR A 226 62.47 17.35 3.45
N THR A 227 61.29 17.77 2.99
CA THR A 227 61.14 18.91 2.05
C THR A 227 60.93 20.25 2.72
N LEU A 228 60.44 20.30 3.97
CA LEU A 228 60.42 21.53 4.75
C LEU A 228 61.69 21.62 5.60
N GLY A 229 62.71 22.25 5.05
CA GLY A 229 63.91 22.68 5.76
C GLY A 229 63.53 23.53 6.97
N ARG A 230 63.64 22.94 8.17
CA ARG A 230 63.54 23.68 9.43
C ARG A 230 64.89 24.38 9.63
N THR A 231 64.95 25.68 9.37
CA THR A 231 66.00 26.52 9.97
C THR A 231 65.77 26.47 11.48
N ARG A 232 66.58 25.69 12.20
CA ARG A 232 66.60 25.66 13.66
C ARG A 232 67.97 26.15 14.09
N SER A 233 68.03 27.39 14.56
CA SER A 233 69.12 27.88 15.39
C SER A 233 69.10 27.12 16.72
N GLU A 234 70.26 26.63 17.14
CA GLU A 234 70.49 25.97 18.42
C GLU A 234 70.34 26.94 19.59
N SER A 235 69.55 26.55 20.59
CA SER A 235 69.94 26.64 22.00
C SER A 235 69.03 25.81 22.91
N ASP A 236 69.69 25.17 23.88
CA ASP A 236 69.23 24.67 25.20
C ASP A 236 68.35 23.41 25.39
N VAL A 237 69.03 22.34 25.82
CA VAL A 237 68.99 21.69 27.15
C VAL A 237 67.68 21.11 27.72
N THR A 238 67.84 19.84 28.14
CA THR A 238 67.11 18.99 29.13
C THR A 238 65.91 18.14 28.70
N THR A 239 66.18 16.84 28.71
CA THR A 239 65.40 15.72 29.27
C THR A 239 64.10 16.10 30.00
N ARG A 240 62.95 15.59 29.52
CA ARG A 240 61.87 14.99 30.34
C ARG A 240 60.79 14.34 29.47
N SER A 241 60.26 13.24 30.00
CA SER A 241 59.24 12.32 29.50
C SER A 241 57.93 13.01 29.10
N PRO A 242 57.13 12.46 28.16
CA PRO A 242 55.83 13.05 27.85
C PRO A 242 54.76 12.48 28.77
N THR A 243 54.27 13.31 29.68
CA THR A 243 52.99 13.12 30.37
C THR A 243 51.91 13.91 29.63
N LEU A 244 50.74 13.30 29.46
CA LEU A 244 49.55 13.85 28.82
C LEU A 244 49.11 15.18 29.48
N ILE A 245 48.95 16.24 28.67
CA ILE A 245 48.19 17.43 29.07
C ILE A 245 47.16 17.75 27.98
N ARG A 246 45.92 17.75 28.44
CA ARG A 246 44.68 18.13 27.76
C ARG A 246 44.55 19.65 27.80
N GLU A 247 44.42 20.31 26.65
CA GLU A 247 44.07 21.74 26.60
C GLU A 247 42.88 22.06 25.70
N LYS A 248 42.24 23.15 26.09
CA LYS A 248 40.90 23.64 25.76
C LYS A 248 40.79 24.19 24.34
N SER A 249 39.59 24.05 23.80
CA SER A 249 39.13 24.59 22.51
C SER A 249 38.68 26.05 22.59
N LEU A 250 39.02 26.84 21.56
CA LEU A 250 38.22 27.85 20.81
C LEU A 250 39.15 28.67 19.87
N PRO A 251 38.65 29.34 18.82
CA PRO A 251 37.91 28.85 17.66
C PRO A 251 38.67 29.10 16.33
N THR A 252 38.35 28.32 15.29
CA THR A 252 39.01 28.40 13.96
C THR A 252 38.20 29.24 12.97
N THR A 253 38.80 30.32 12.49
CA THR A 253 38.38 31.05 11.28
C THR A 253 39.17 30.48 10.09
N ILE A 254 38.48 30.02 9.05
CA ILE A 254 39.09 29.53 7.79
C ILE A 254 38.81 30.55 6.68
N PRO A 255 39.81 31.01 5.90
CA PRO A 255 39.57 31.74 4.66
C PRO A 255 39.41 30.77 3.48
N SER A 256 38.37 30.96 2.66
CA SER A 256 38.12 30.22 1.42
C SER A 256 38.48 31.06 0.17
N LEU A 257 39.05 30.39 -0.84
CA LEU A 257 39.34 30.91 -2.18
C LEU A 257 38.11 30.76 -3.13
N PRO A 258 38.03 31.53 -4.23
CA PRO A 258 36.79 31.79 -4.97
C PRO A 258 36.49 30.78 -6.10
N ARG A 259 35.20 30.64 -6.44
CA ARG A 259 34.68 29.97 -7.64
C ARG A 259 33.79 30.94 -8.45
N PRO A 260 33.79 30.93 -9.80
CA PRO A 260 33.10 31.95 -10.60
C PRO A 260 31.58 31.74 -10.71
N GLY A 261 30.89 32.85 -10.98
CA GLY A 261 29.46 33.09 -10.80
C GLY A 261 28.50 32.40 -11.76
N LEU A 262 27.21 32.49 -11.42
CA LEU A 262 26.11 32.92 -12.31
C LEU A 262 24.98 33.53 -11.45
N GLU A 263 24.32 34.54 -12.01
CA GLU A 263 23.57 35.62 -11.38
C GLU A 263 22.18 35.25 -10.85
N ALA A 264 21.76 35.91 -9.75
CA ALA A 264 20.34 36.14 -9.43
C ALA A 264 20.19 37.45 -8.64
N ASN A 265 19.40 38.38 -9.19
CA ASN A 265 18.99 39.64 -8.53
C ASN A 265 17.66 39.47 -7.76
N PRO A 266 17.34 40.38 -6.81
CA PRO A 266 16.63 40.05 -5.57
C PRO A 266 15.13 40.42 -5.56
N LEU A 267 14.37 39.75 -4.69
CA LEU A 267 13.05 40.18 -4.20
C LEU A 267 13.20 40.91 -2.85
N PRO A 268 12.53 42.06 -2.64
CA PRO A 268 12.48 42.70 -1.34
C PRO A 268 11.27 42.23 -0.53
N SER A 269 11.51 41.82 0.72
CA SER A 269 10.53 41.94 1.81
C SER A 269 10.49 43.39 2.30
N PRO A 270 9.38 43.89 2.89
CA PRO A 270 9.38 43.91 4.36
C PRO A 270 8.01 43.94 5.10
N LYS A 271 8.12 43.58 6.39
CA LYS A 271 7.50 44.16 7.61
C LYS A 271 6.15 43.64 8.15
N SER A 272 6.28 43.19 9.41
CA SER A 272 5.30 42.89 10.44
C SER A 272 4.61 44.13 11.01
N ALA A 273 3.37 43.97 11.51
CA ALA A 273 2.82 44.71 12.65
C ALA A 273 1.64 43.95 13.29
N LEU A 274 1.55 44.05 14.61
CA LEU A 274 0.61 43.38 15.51
C LEU A 274 -0.76 44.07 15.63
N SER A 275 -1.76 43.27 16.03
CA SER A 275 -2.90 43.54 16.95
C SER A 275 -3.99 44.54 16.57
N GLU A 276 -5.24 44.07 16.42
CA GLU A 276 -6.35 44.25 17.38
C GLU A 276 -7.67 43.65 16.84
N GLY A 277 -8.61 43.37 17.74
CA GLY A 277 -9.76 42.49 17.55
C GLY A 277 -10.89 42.99 16.63
N GLY A 278 -11.76 42.06 16.27
CA GLY A 278 -13.00 42.33 15.55
C GLY A 278 -13.74 41.04 15.20
N GLN A 279 -15.01 40.96 15.59
CA GLN A 279 -15.91 39.81 15.52
C GLN A 279 -16.04 39.16 14.13
N VAL A 280 -16.12 37.83 14.11
CA VAL A 280 -16.49 37.04 12.91
C VAL A 280 -18.02 36.90 12.87
N PRO A 281 -18.72 37.31 11.79
CA PRO A 281 -20.10 36.91 11.59
C PRO A 281 -20.19 35.51 10.98
N ARG A 282 -21.06 34.70 11.59
CA ARG A 282 -21.48 33.36 11.17
C ARG A 282 -22.35 33.44 9.90
N PRO A 283 -22.13 32.62 8.86
CA PRO A 283 -23.10 32.48 7.78
C PRO A 283 -24.31 31.65 8.25
N THR A 284 -25.50 32.20 8.02
CA THR A 284 -26.82 31.61 8.26
C THR A 284 -27.16 30.52 7.23
N PRO A 285 -28.00 29.53 7.57
CA PRO A 285 -28.51 28.54 6.62
C PRO A 285 -29.73 29.10 5.87
N PRO A 286 -29.95 28.73 4.59
CA PRO A 286 -31.20 29.06 3.92
C PRO A 286 -32.34 28.18 4.45
N LYS A 287 -33.42 28.83 4.89
CA LYS A 287 -34.72 28.21 5.18
C LYS A 287 -35.63 28.34 3.96
N GLY A 288 -36.29 27.24 3.59
CA GLY A 288 -37.61 27.30 2.97
C GLY A 288 -37.86 26.31 1.84
N MET A 289 -38.29 25.08 2.17
CA MET A 289 -39.42 24.45 1.48
C MET A 289 -40.08 23.44 2.41
N ARG A 290 -41.39 23.64 2.60
CA ARG A 290 -42.31 22.86 3.43
C ARG A 290 -42.77 21.60 2.68
N ASN A 291 -43.16 20.59 3.46
CA ASN A 291 -44.06 19.47 3.13
C ASN A 291 -43.74 18.64 1.88
N TYR A 292 -43.08 17.50 2.08
CA TYR A 292 -43.30 16.33 1.24
C TYR A 292 -44.11 15.30 2.02
N GLN A 293 -45.37 15.18 1.62
CA GLN A 293 -46.27 14.11 1.99
C GLN A 293 -45.95 12.90 1.09
N MET A 294 -45.75 11.73 1.71
CA MET A 294 -45.51 10.47 1.01
C MET A 294 -46.62 10.19 -0.01
N PRO A 295 -46.32 9.81 -1.27
CA PRO A 295 -47.35 9.35 -2.19
C PRO A 295 -47.83 7.95 -1.77
N PRO A 296 -49.14 7.64 -1.94
CA PRO A 296 -49.70 6.37 -1.54
C PRO A 296 -49.28 5.22 -2.47
N ILE A 297 -49.13 4.05 -1.87
CA ILE A 297 -48.87 2.75 -2.51
C ILE A 297 -50.08 2.37 -3.40
N PRO A 298 -49.90 2.02 -4.69
CA PRO A 298 -50.98 1.49 -5.51
C PRO A 298 -51.27 0.02 -5.18
N PRO A 299 -52.53 -0.44 -5.26
CA PRO A 299 -52.93 -1.79 -4.86
C PRO A 299 -52.54 -2.83 -5.91
N ARG A 300 -52.26 -4.06 -5.43
CA ARG A 300 -52.15 -5.27 -6.23
C ARG A 300 -53.49 -5.56 -6.91
N THR A 301 -53.48 -5.77 -8.23
CA THR A 301 -54.51 -6.53 -8.92
C THR A 301 -53.88 -7.61 -9.80
N SER A 302 -54.56 -8.75 -9.80
CA SER A 302 -54.24 -9.96 -10.53
C SER A 302 -54.78 -9.92 -11.96
N SER A 303 -54.10 -10.69 -12.81
CA SER A 303 -54.58 -11.47 -13.97
C SER A 303 -54.28 -10.98 -15.40
N THR A 304 -53.82 -11.99 -16.14
CA THR A 304 -53.92 -12.28 -17.58
C THR A 304 -52.92 -11.68 -18.56
N ALA A 305 -52.33 -12.63 -19.29
CA ALA A 305 -51.34 -12.51 -20.33
C ALA A 305 -51.88 -11.78 -21.56
N GLU A 306 -51.03 -10.98 -22.20
CA GLU A 306 -50.78 -11.09 -23.65
C GLU A 306 -49.49 -10.36 -24.03
N SER A 307 -48.87 -10.92 -25.05
CA SER A 307 -47.51 -10.75 -25.56
C SER A 307 -47.29 -9.47 -26.34
N LEU A 308 -46.24 -8.70 -26.01
CA LEU A 308 -45.51 -7.85 -26.95
C LEU A 308 -44.01 -7.88 -26.62
N SER A 309 -43.24 -8.15 -27.66
CA SER A 309 -41.79 -8.28 -27.75
C SER A 309 -41.04 -7.03 -27.28
N SER A 310 -40.11 -7.20 -26.34
CA SER A 310 -39.11 -6.20 -25.98
C SER A 310 -37.74 -6.87 -25.84
N ASP A 311 -36.75 -6.17 -26.41
CA ASP A 311 -35.37 -6.58 -26.61
C ASP A 311 -34.72 -7.22 -25.39
N SER A 312 -34.26 -8.45 -25.61
CA SER A 312 -33.29 -9.13 -24.76
C SER A 312 -31.95 -8.37 -24.78
N SER A 313 -31.60 -7.70 -23.69
CA SER A 313 -30.19 -7.47 -23.35
C SER A 313 -29.83 -8.29 -22.11
N SER A 314 -29.56 -9.56 -22.41
CA SER A 314 -28.86 -10.50 -21.55
C SER A 314 -27.58 -9.89 -20.98
N SER A 315 -27.55 -9.62 -19.68
CA SER A 315 -26.31 -9.36 -18.96
C SER A 315 -25.79 -10.69 -18.41
N ARG A 316 -25.17 -11.49 -19.29
CA ARG A 316 -24.41 -12.72 -19.00
C ARG A 316 -22.94 -12.51 -19.39
N SER A 317 -22.03 -13.02 -18.54
CA SER A 317 -20.54 -13.15 -18.63
C SER A 317 -19.70 -11.87 -18.81
N TRP A 318 -18.86 -11.46 -17.85
CA TRP A 318 -17.53 -12.01 -17.50
C TRP A 318 -16.59 -12.07 -18.71
N PHE A 319 -15.70 -11.08 -18.80
CA PHE A 319 -14.61 -10.90 -19.77
C PHE A 319 -14.95 -11.29 -21.21
N ASN A 320 -15.39 -10.30 -22.00
CA ASN A 320 -15.29 -10.40 -23.44
C ASN A 320 -13.79 -10.39 -23.81
N PRO A 321 -13.25 -11.44 -24.46
CA PRO A 321 -11.86 -11.46 -24.92
C PRO A 321 -11.58 -10.38 -25.97
N ASP A 322 -12.64 -9.77 -26.50
CA ASP A 322 -12.65 -8.78 -27.56
C ASP A 322 -12.78 -7.34 -27.04
N GLN A 323 -12.30 -7.08 -25.81
CA GLN A 323 -12.33 -5.75 -25.19
C GLN A 323 -10.97 -5.37 -24.61
N PHE A 324 -10.63 -4.08 -24.73
CA PHE A 324 -9.40 -3.49 -24.19
C PHE A 324 -9.69 -2.31 -23.26
N LYS A 325 -8.67 -1.87 -22.52
CA LYS A 325 -8.82 -0.80 -21.52
C LYS A 325 -8.46 0.55 -22.13
N VAL A 326 -9.33 1.53 -21.97
CA VAL A 326 -9.07 2.94 -22.31
C VAL A 326 -9.07 3.75 -21.02
N LYS A 327 -7.93 4.37 -20.71
CA LYS A 327 -7.75 5.23 -19.55
C LYS A 327 -7.85 6.68 -19.99
N CYS A 328 -8.87 7.37 -19.50
CA CYS A 328 -9.18 8.75 -19.88
C CYS A 328 -8.83 9.71 -18.75
N HIS A 329 -8.05 10.73 -19.07
CA HIS A 329 -7.65 11.82 -18.18
C HIS A 329 -8.53 13.04 -18.43
N HIS A 330 -9.37 13.42 -17.47
CA HIS A 330 -10.11 14.69 -17.46
C HIS A 330 -9.91 15.38 -16.09
N ILE A 331 -10.94 16.02 -15.51
CA ILE A 331 -10.95 16.50 -14.11
C ILE A 331 -10.60 15.34 -13.16
N ASP A 332 -11.17 14.17 -13.41
CA ASP A 332 -10.80 12.90 -12.79
C ASP A 332 -10.33 11.89 -13.86
N THR A 333 -9.62 10.85 -13.41
CA THR A 333 -9.14 9.79 -14.31
C THR A 333 -10.08 8.58 -14.23
N ARG A 334 -10.66 8.17 -15.36
CA ARG A 334 -11.60 7.04 -15.44
C ARG A 334 -11.11 5.99 -16.43
N MET A 335 -11.38 4.72 -16.14
CA MET A 335 -11.14 3.64 -17.10
C MET A 335 -12.45 3.14 -17.71
N LEU A 336 -12.39 2.82 -18.99
CA LEU A 336 -13.47 2.19 -19.75
C LEU A 336 -12.96 0.89 -20.36
N LEU A 337 -13.79 -0.15 -20.34
CA LEU A 337 -13.60 -1.30 -21.22
C LEU A 337 -14.35 -1.05 -22.52
N VAL A 338 -13.65 -1.20 -23.64
CA VAL A 338 -14.16 -0.88 -24.98
C VAL A 338 -13.88 -2.03 -25.92
N SER A 339 -14.78 -2.29 -26.87
CA SER A 339 -14.64 -3.34 -27.89
C SER A 339 -13.38 -3.11 -28.73
N SER A 340 -12.66 -4.17 -29.09
CA SER A 340 -11.52 -4.16 -30.04
C SER A 340 -11.92 -3.54 -31.38
N SER A 341 -13.17 -3.74 -31.81
CA SER A 341 -13.78 -3.22 -33.05
C SER A 341 -14.36 -1.80 -32.94
N VAL A 342 -14.09 -1.05 -31.87
CA VAL A 342 -14.71 0.26 -31.66
C VAL A 342 -14.26 1.31 -32.68
N THR A 343 -15.21 2.10 -33.18
CA THR A 343 -14.92 3.30 -33.99
C THR A 343 -14.61 4.50 -33.11
N PHE A 344 -13.88 5.49 -33.63
CA PHE A 344 -13.61 6.76 -32.95
C PHE A 344 -14.89 7.42 -32.46
N ARG A 345 -15.93 7.42 -33.31
CA ARG A 345 -17.23 8.03 -32.98
C ARG A 345 -17.87 7.37 -31.75
N ASP A 346 -17.88 6.04 -31.72
CA ASP A 346 -18.45 5.28 -30.60
C ASP A 346 -17.61 5.43 -29.33
N LEU A 347 -16.28 5.45 -29.47
CA LEU A 347 -15.35 5.69 -28.36
C LEU A 347 -15.59 7.08 -27.75
N GLN A 348 -15.72 8.11 -28.58
CA GLN A 348 -15.98 9.48 -28.13
C GLN A 348 -17.33 9.59 -27.41
N GLN A 349 -18.38 8.96 -27.93
CA GLN A 349 -19.69 8.92 -27.28
C GLN A 349 -19.64 8.22 -25.93
N ARG A 350 -19.00 7.05 -25.85
CA ARG A 350 -18.85 6.30 -24.58
C ARG A 350 -18.09 7.11 -23.53
N ILE A 351 -17.01 7.77 -23.92
CA ILE A 351 -16.24 8.65 -23.03
C ILE A 351 -17.11 9.82 -22.57
N HIS A 352 -17.81 10.48 -23.48
CA HIS A 352 -18.70 11.60 -23.15
C HIS A 352 -19.81 11.19 -22.16
N SER A 353 -20.53 10.09 -22.42
CA SER A 353 -21.52 9.55 -21.49
C SER A 353 -20.92 9.14 -20.14
N LYS A 354 -19.67 8.68 -20.13
CA LYS A 354 -18.98 8.27 -18.89
C LYS A 354 -18.63 9.46 -18.01
N PHE A 355 -18.26 10.61 -18.57
CA PHE A 355 -17.91 11.80 -17.80
C PHE A 355 -19.13 12.66 -17.39
N LYS A 356 -20.32 12.44 -18.00
CA LYS A 356 -21.53 13.22 -17.75
C LYS A 356 -21.32 14.74 -17.98
N GLU A 357 -20.51 15.07 -18.97
CA GLU A 357 -20.21 16.44 -19.34
C GLU A 357 -21.28 16.97 -20.30
N ASP A 358 -21.74 18.21 -20.15
CA ASP A 358 -22.74 18.80 -21.05
C ASP A 358 -22.15 19.21 -22.41
N ARG A 359 -20.82 19.42 -22.46
CA ARG A 359 -20.08 19.83 -23.67
C ARG A 359 -19.35 18.64 -24.29
N ARG A 360 -19.21 18.66 -25.63
CA ARG A 360 -18.49 17.62 -26.37
C ARG A 360 -16.99 17.64 -26.01
N LEU A 361 -16.47 16.50 -25.56
CA LEU A 361 -15.06 16.34 -25.21
C LEU A 361 -14.19 16.13 -26.46
N LYS A 362 -13.10 16.87 -26.57
CA LYS A 362 -11.98 16.61 -27.48
C LYS A 362 -11.02 15.62 -26.84
N LEU A 363 -10.53 14.66 -27.63
CA LEU A 363 -9.62 13.62 -27.17
C LEU A 363 -8.22 13.87 -27.73
N LYS A 364 -7.20 13.72 -26.92
CA LYS A 364 -5.79 13.75 -27.34
C LYS A 364 -5.07 12.50 -26.87
N TYR A 365 -4.06 12.08 -27.61
CA TYR A 365 -3.13 11.02 -27.22
C TYR A 365 -1.70 11.57 -27.19
N LYS A 366 -0.76 10.80 -26.66
CA LYS A 366 0.67 11.15 -26.72
C LYS A 366 1.33 10.40 -27.87
N ASP A 367 2.04 11.15 -28.72
CA ASP A 367 2.89 10.57 -29.76
C ASP A 367 4.22 10.03 -29.20
N GLU A 368 5.08 9.52 -30.09
CA GLU A 368 6.42 9.02 -29.76
C GLU A 368 7.31 10.09 -29.08
N ALA A 369 7.08 11.36 -29.38
CA ALA A 369 7.77 12.51 -28.81
C ALA A 369 7.13 13.02 -27.50
N GLN A 370 6.17 12.28 -26.93
CA GLN A 370 5.40 12.65 -25.73
C GLN A 370 4.58 13.94 -25.87
N SER A 371 4.32 14.38 -27.10
CA SER A 371 3.50 15.56 -27.40
C SER A 371 2.03 15.17 -27.54
N LEU A 372 1.13 16.05 -27.08
CA LEU A 372 -0.31 15.80 -27.12
C LEU A 372 -0.88 16.13 -28.50
N VAL A 373 -1.31 15.10 -29.23
CA VAL A 373 -1.90 15.18 -30.56
C VAL A 373 -3.41 14.97 -30.48
N LEU A 374 -4.18 15.73 -31.26
CA LEU A 374 -5.64 15.64 -31.28
C LEU A 374 -6.09 14.38 -32.05
N LEU A 375 -7.06 13.68 -31.50
CA LEU A 375 -7.67 12.49 -32.10
C LEU A 375 -9.00 12.89 -32.74
N THR A 376 -9.07 12.84 -34.07
CA THR A 376 -10.16 13.42 -34.87
C THR A 376 -10.96 12.40 -35.69
N ASP A 377 -10.36 11.25 -36.03
CA ASP A 377 -11.00 10.19 -36.80
C ASP A 377 -10.49 8.79 -36.39
N ASP A 378 -10.92 7.77 -37.15
CA ASP A 378 -10.49 6.38 -36.94
C ASP A 378 -9.01 6.14 -37.31
N GLU A 379 -8.43 6.96 -38.17
CA GLU A 379 -7.01 6.85 -38.55
C GLU A 379 -6.12 7.32 -37.39
N ASP A 380 -6.45 8.45 -36.77
CA ASP A 380 -5.79 8.94 -35.56
C ASP A 380 -5.92 7.95 -34.40
N LEU A 381 -7.04 7.23 -34.30
CA LEU A 381 -7.22 6.17 -33.30
C LEU A 381 -6.27 5.00 -33.53
N ASN A 382 -6.03 4.62 -34.79
CA ASN A 382 -5.07 3.57 -35.13
C ASN A 382 -3.64 4.01 -34.79
N ILE A 383 -3.27 5.24 -35.15
CA ILE A 383 -1.96 5.80 -34.81
C ILE A 383 -1.78 5.87 -33.29
N ALA A 384 -2.82 6.25 -32.54
CA ALA A 384 -2.76 6.30 -31.07
C ALA A 384 -2.54 4.91 -30.44
N LEU A 385 -3.12 3.85 -31.01
CA LEU A 385 -2.89 2.47 -30.59
C LEU A 385 -1.45 2.04 -30.92
N ASP A 386 -0.95 2.36 -32.12
CA ASP A 386 0.41 2.04 -32.53
C ASP A 386 1.46 2.75 -31.64
N CYS A 387 1.26 4.03 -31.32
CA CYS A 387 2.10 4.77 -30.38
C CYS A 387 2.08 4.16 -28.96
N ALA A 388 0.97 3.52 -28.58
CA ALA A 388 0.86 2.78 -27.31
C ALA A 388 1.47 1.36 -27.39
N GLY A 389 2.01 0.95 -28.55
CA GLY A 389 2.55 -0.39 -28.78
C GLY A 389 1.48 -1.47 -28.93
N ILE A 390 0.24 -1.09 -29.26
CA ILE A 390 -0.92 -1.97 -29.35
C ILE A 390 -1.28 -2.20 -30.81
N ARG A 391 -1.26 -3.46 -31.27
CA ARG A 391 -1.66 -3.81 -32.64
C ARG A 391 -3.17 -3.99 -32.74
N ARG A 392 -3.80 -3.29 -33.69
CA ARG A 392 -5.26 -3.29 -33.87
C ARG A 392 -5.90 -4.67 -34.06
N ASP A 393 -5.21 -5.58 -34.74
CA ASP A 393 -5.71 -6.92 -35.04
C ASP A 393 -5.53 -7.92 -33.90
N SER A 394 -4.86 -7.53 -32.82
CA SER A 394 -4.56 -8.41 -31.68
C SER A 394 -4.80 -7.73 -30.33
N LEU A 395 -5.86 -6.91 -30.22
CA LEU A 395 -6.21 -6.27 -28.94
C LEU A 395 -6.66 -7.32 -27.93
N THR A 396 -6.06 -7.23 -26.74
CA THR A 396 -6.34 -8.07 -25.60
C THR A 396 -6.84 -7.23 -24.42
N SER A 397 -7.43 -7.88 -23.43
CA SER A 397 -7.87 -7.23 -22.18
C SER A 397 -6.72 -6.72 -21.30
N SER A 398 -5.48 -7.09 -21.61
CA SER A 398 -4.26 -6.52 -21.02
C SER A 398 -3.87 -5.18 -21.62
N ASP A 399 -4.28 -4.88 -22.86
CA ASP A 399 -3.85 -3.67 -23.57
C ASP A 399 -4.53 -2.42 -23.02
N ARG A 400 -3.77 -1.33 -23.01
CA ARG A 400 -4.18 -0.06 -22.39
C ARG A 400 -3.82 1.15 -23.25
N LEU A 401 -4.85 1.83 -23.74
CA LEU A 401 -4.73 3.12 -24.42
C LEU A 401 -4.93 4.27 -23.40
N GLU A 402 -4.07 5.30 -23.43
CA GLU A 402 -4.22 6.50 -22.60
C GLU A 402 -4.66 7.70 -23.45
N LEU A 403 -5.74 8.36 -23.02
CA LEU A 403 -6.30 9.55 -23.69
C LEU A 403 -6.48 10.70 -22.71
N TRP A 404 -6.30 11.92 -23.18
CA TRP A 404 -6.55 13.17 -22.46
C TRP A 404 -7.76 13.88 -23.04
N CYS A 405 -8.77 14.09 -22.20
CA CYS A 405 -10.05 14.69 -22.56
C CYS A 405 -10.06 16.17 -22.20
N PHE A 406 -10.40 17.02 -23.17
CA PHE A 406 -10.48 18.47 -23.00
C PHE A 406 -11.87 18.97 -23.41
N VAL A 407 -12.39 19.95 -22.69
CA VAL A 407 -13.59 20.70 -23.06
C VAL A 407 -13.14 21.90 -23.87
N ASP A 408 -13.76 22.17 -25.02
CA ASP A 408 -13.57 23.46 -25.70
C ASP A 408 -14.16 24.57 -24.82
N MET A 409 -13.32 25.57 -24.50
CA MET A 409 -13.73 26.76 -23.75
C MET A 409 -14.77 27.57 -24.52
#